data_AF-A0A833IQZ8-F1
#
_entry.id   AF-A0A833IQZ8-F1
#
_cell.length_a   1.000
_cell.length_b   1.000
_cell.length_c   1.000
_cell.angle_alpha   90.00
_cell.angle_beta   90.00
_cell.angle_gamma   90.00
#
_symmetry.space_group_name_H-M   'P 1'
#
loop_
_entity.id
_entity.type
_entity.pdbx_description
1 polymer ?
#
loop_
_entity_poly.entity_id
_entity_poly.type
_entity_poly.pdbx_seq_one_letter_code
_entity_poly.pdbx_strand_id
1 'polypeptide(L)'
;MEESAFRHDQWLAALCGFLLVVALVRHYAPRTALPAESWMLLVGVGYGLLEPLAVQLPTIRLNPEIVVSVLLPVLVFGSGRRLPVTLLLRSAGPIALLVLLGTPLSMLLIGLPAAFLLDIPAIHGLLFGAAVAATDPASVAHVLNRFPIPEQLRLILHGESLFNDALTIVAFTALAATAIGAAGLSFSAMAIGATRSVLLAIPAGLLLGWLGGLLVRRWREQNRVPGLTLTLTLPFTGFLLSERLLHASGVITVLCAALAFSHARHGPRSSGPELYDELWNFLASLAASSLYFALGAAIAAQDIAFDWVFVSVIALLLVSRALLVYGAGPLLRAQGRALPRSWRHVIMLGGLRGAVPAALVLMTPADYLYRQQLLAMVFALVAYTVIVHPLMLQRYLGRGAIDAPVSPPDHDIRETDTGLPPALARLVAASAWDLAAVAGLIAGLVFLVLEMSLAPVLLDASPWAPLRMIAAIGLGPEVLPPPAGFGGSIALVALLIHFTLSLSYAWLLAPFIENRRLAASTLLGAVFGLGLYLVNFYLFTHLFPWFEMARTGLTIFAHLVFGAVLGGSYRLMRRGAPESSEAGHRGRQENGSGNRQEGFAHRKSGPGR
;
A
#
# COMPACT_ATOMS: atom_id res chain seq x y z
N MET A 1 38.40 -28.38 10.45
CA MET A 1 37.15 -29.17 10.55
C MET A 1 36.47 -28.96 11.90
N GLU A 2 37.19 -29.03 13.02
CA GLU A 2 36.61 -28.75 14.36
C GLU A 2 36.12 -27.30 14.52
N GLU A 3 36.88 -26.31 14.04
CA GLU A 3 36.48 -24.89 14.13
C GLU A 3 35.24 -24.56 13.27
N SER A 4 35.06 -25.24 12.14
CA SER A 4 33.86 -25.11 11.29
C SER A 4 32.64 -25.83 11.88
N ALA A 5 32.84 -26.97 12.54
CA ALA A 5 31.79 -27.71 13.25
C ALA A 5 31.31 -26.94 14.50
N PHE A 6 32.26 -26.41 15.28
CA PHE A 6 31.98 -25.57 16.45
C PHE A 6 31.17 -24.32 16.08
N ARG A 7 31.49 -23.65 14.97
CA ARG A 7 30.68 -22.54 14.45
C ARG A 7 29.28 -22.99 14.04
N HIS A 8 29.12 -24.17 13.45
CA HIS A 8 27.82 -24.69 13.04
C HIS A 8 26.88 -24.93 14.23
N ASP A 9 27.39 -25.57 15.28
CA ASP A 9 26.63 -25.85 16.51
C ASP A 9 26.18 -24.56 17.21
N GLN A 10 27.04 -23.53 17.23
CA GLN A 10 26.68 -22.21 17.76
C GLN A 10 25.54 -21.54 16.96
N TRP A 11 25.56 -21.62 15.62
CA TRP A 11 24.48 -21.09 14.79
C TRP A 11 23.17 -21.85 15.00
N LEU A 12 23.22 -23.18 15.11
CA LEU A 12 22.05 -24.00 15.41
C LEU A 12 21.47 -23.68 16.80
N ALA A 13 22.33 -23.56 17.82
CA ALA A 13 21.91 -23.17 19.17
C ALA A 13 21.29 -21.77 19.18
N ALA A 14 21.86 -20.81 18.45
CA ALA A 14 21.32 -19.46 18.31
C ALA A 14 19.93 -19.49 17.65
N LEU A 15 19.77 -20.27 16.58
CA LEU A 15 18.51 -20.43 15.87
C LEU A 15 17.44 -21.06 16.78
N CYS A 16 17.77 -22.15 17.47
CA CYS A 16 16.87 -22.81 18.42
C CYS A 16 16.47 -21.86 19.55
N GLY A 17 17.43 -21.14 20.13
CA GLY A 17 17.19 -20.13 21.16
C GLY A 17 16.27 -19.01 20.67
N PHE A 18 16.52 -18.47 19.48
CA PHE A 18 15.68 -17.45 18.87
C PHE A 18 14.25 -17.94 18.62
N LEU A 19 14.08 -19.14 18.05
CA LEU A 19 12.76 -19.74 17.82
C LEU A 19 12.01 -19.99 19.14
N LEU A 20 12.71 -20.41 20.19
CA LEU A 20 12.15 -20.56 21.53
C LEU A 20 11.70 -19.21 22.09
N VAL A 21 12.52 -18.15 21.98
CA VAL A 21 12.15 -16.79 22.37
C VAL A 21 10.90 -16.33 21.63
N VAL A 22 10.86 -16.50 20.30
CA VAL A 22 9.67 -16.14 19.50
C VAL A 22 8.44 -16.91 19.98
N ALA A 23 8.58 -18.23 20.23
CA ALA A 23 7.48 -19.05 20.73
C ALA A 23 6.97 -18.58 22.10
N LEU A 24 7.87 -18.32 23.05
CA LEU A 24 7.54 -17.83 24.39
C LEU A 24 6.87 -16.45 24.33
N VAL A 25 7.47 -15.50 23.61
CA VAL A 25 6.91 -14.16 23.46
C VAL A 25 5.53 -14.22 22.82
N ARG A 26 5.35 -14.97 21.73
CA ARG A 26 4.04 -15.10 21.06
C ARG A 26 3.01 -15.81 21.94
N HIS A 27 3.42 -16.76 22.78
CA HIS A 27 2.54 -17.43 23.72
C HIS A 27 2.08 -16.50 24.86
N TYR A 28 2.98 -15.71 25.43
CA TYR A 28 2.68 -14.89 26.62
C TYR A 28 2.19 -13.47 26.30
N ALA A 29 2.63 -12.85 25.21
CA ALA A 29 2.26 -11.47 24.85
C ALA A 29 0.75 -11.19 24.80
N PRO A 30 -0.13 -12.09 24.31
CA PRO A 30 -1.58 -11.88 24.33
C PRO A 30 -2.18 -11.66 25.72
N ARG A 31 -1.50 -12.12 26.78
CA ARG A 31 -1.91 -11.91 28.18
C ARG A 31 -1.47 -10.56 28.74
N THR A 32 -0.68 -9.80 27.98
CA THR A 32 -0.16 -8.49 28.38
C THR A 32 -0.88 -7.36 27.64
N ALA A 33 -0.63 -6.12 28.06
CA ALA A 33 -1.12 -4.93 27.37
C ALA A 33 -0.28 -4.58 26.13
N LEU A 34 0.94 -5.11 26.03
CA LEU A 34 1.86 -4.85 24.94
C LEU A 34 1.75 -5.93 23.85
N PRO A 35 1.82 -5.55 22.57
CA PRO A 35 1.90 -6.52 21.49
C PRO A 35 3.22 -7.31 21.53
N ALA A 36 3.28 -8.45 20.84
CA ALA A 36 4.46 -9.32 20.83
C ALA A 36 5.69 -8.60 20.26
N GLU A 37 5.46 -7.67 19.34
CA GLU A 37 6.47 -6.84 18.68
C GLU A 37 7.26 -5.99 19.69
N SER A 38 6.58 -5.41 20.69
CA SER A 38 7.23 -4.65 21.76
C SER A 38 8.11 -5.55 22.63
N TRP A 39 7.62 -6.75 22.95
CA TRP A 39 8.39 -7.74 23.70
C TRP A 39 9.61 -8.23 22.93
N MET A 40 9.49 -8.49 21.62
CA MET A 40 10.63 -8.88 20.78
C MET A 40 11.71 -7.79 20.75
N LEU A 41 11.30 -6.52 20.66
CA LEU A 41 12.22 -5.38 20.73
C LEU A 41 12.95 -5.33 22.07
N LEU A 42 12.22 -5.45 23.19
CA LEU A 42 12.78 -5.43 24.54
C LEU A 42 13.72 -6.62 24.81
N VAL A 43 13.37 -7.81 24.33
CA VAL A 43 14.23 -8.99 24.43
C VAL A 43 15.50 -8.80 23.60
N GLY A 44 15.42 -8.16 22.42
CA GLY A 44 16.58 -7.76 21.65
C GLY A 44 17.51 -6.81 22.41
N VAL A 45 16.95 -5.78 23.06
CA VAL A 45 17.72 -4.86 23.93
C VAL A 45 18.39 -5.63 25.07
N GLY A 46 17.63 -6.47 25.77
CA GLY A 46 18.17 -7.32 26.84
C GLY A 46 19.30 -8.21 26.34
N TYR A 47 19.16 -8.81 25.16
CA TYR A 47 20.19 -9.64 24.54
C TYR A 47 21.48 -8.86 24.28
N GLY A 48 21.40 -7.67 23.67
CA GLY A 48 22.59 -6.87 23.39
C GLY A 48 23.27 -6.33 24.65
N LEU A 49 22.52 -6.11 25.75
CA LEU A 49 23.10 -5.72 27.04
C LEU A 49 23.85 -6.86 27.74
N LEU A 50 23.62 -8.12 27.35
CA LEU A 50 24.35 -9.28 27.89
C LEU A 50 25.69 -9.53 27.19
N GLU A 51 25.91 -8.98 25.99
CA GLU A 51 27.16 -9.16 25.22
C GLU A 51 28.41 -8.64 25.97
N PRO A 52 28.40 -7.45 26.60
CA PRO A 52 29.53 -6.96 27.39
C PRO A 52 29.80 -7.74 28.68
N LEU A 53 28.82 -8.52 29.19
CA LEU A 53 28.94 -9.28 30.44
C LEU A 53 29.71 -10.60 30.27
N ALA A 54 30.48 -10.75 29.19
CA ALA A 54 31.23 -11.95 28.82
C ALA A 54 30.37 -13.23 28.71
N VAL A 55 29.05 -13.09 28.57
CA VAL A 55 28.20 -14.18 28.12
C VAL A 55 28.54 -14.38 26.65
N GLN A 56 29.07 -15.56 26.28
CA GLN A 56 29.47 -15.91 24.92
C GLN A 56 28.24 -16.07 24.00
N LEU A 57 27.54 -14.97 23.77
CA LEU A 57 26.38 -14.90 22.90
C LEU A 57 26.85 -14.69 21.45
N PRO A 58 26.25 -15.39 20.47
CA PRO A 58 26.53 -15.17 19.06
C PRO A 58 26.28 -13.72 18.64
N THR A 59 27.19 -13.09 17.90
CA THR A 59 26.93 -11.74 17.39
C THR A 59 25.86 -11.80 16.28
N ILE A 60 24.72 -11.14 16.51
CA ILE A 60 23.61 -11.13 15.56
C ILE A 60 23.73 -9.91 14.66
N ARG A 61 24.27 -10.12 13.46
CA ARG A 61 24.28 -9.12 12.38
C ARG A 61 23.43 -9.63 11.23
N LEU A 62 22.32 -8.93 10.94
CA LEU A 62 21.52 -9.24 9.77
C LEU A 62 22.27 -8.82 8.50
N ASN A 63 22.41 -9.74 7.55
CA ASN A 63 22.90 -9.40 6.22
C ASN A 63 21.85 -8.51 5.52
N PRO A 64 22.19 -7.28 5.08
CA PRO A 64 21.27 -6.41 4.36
C PRO A 64 20.62 -7.07 3.15
N GLU A 65 21.33 -7.94 2.44
CA GLU A 65 20.78 -8.68 1.29
C GLU A 65 19.64 -9.61 1.72
N ILE A 66 19.76 -10.28 2.87
CA ILE A 66 18.70 -11.14 3.41
C ILE A 66 17.50 -10.29 3.84
N VAL A 67 17.74 -9.12 4.43
CA VAL A 67 16.66 -8.21 4.82
C VAL A 67 15.83 -7.80 3.60
N VAL A 68 16.47 -7.33 2.52
CA VAL A 68 15.77 -6.86 1.32
C VAL A 68 15.18 -7.98 0.50
N SER A 69 15.92 -9.08 0.28
CA SER A 69 15.52 -10.13 -0.64
C SER A 69 14.64 -11.22 -0.02
N VAL A 70 14.63 -11.32 1.31
CA VAL A 70 13.85 -12.35 2.04
C VAL A 70 12.84 -11.71 2.98
N LEU A 71 13.28 -10.93 3.97
CA LEU A 71 12.38 -10.46 5.03
C LEU A 71 11.33 -9.48 4.51
N LEU A 72 11.71 -8.50 3.69
CA LEU A 72 10.76 -7.53 3.12
C LEU A 72 9.72 -8.19 2.20
N PRO A 73 10.09 -9.05 1.22
CA PRO A 73 9.11 -9.79 0.42
C PRO A 73 8.15 -10.61 1.27
N VAL A 74 8.63 -11.24 2.35
CA VAL A 74 7.79 -12.02 3.25
C VAL A 74 6.77 -11.15 3.97
N LEU A 75 7.18 -9.99 4.48
CA LEU A 75 6.29 -9.04 5.16
C LEU A 75 5.24 -8.45 4.22
N VAL A 76 5.67 -8.00 3.05
CA VAL A 76 4.82 -7.32 2.06
C VAL A 76 3.82 -8.30 1.45
N PHE A 77 4.27 -9.49 1.03
CA PHE A 77 3.38 -10.52 0.52
C PHE A 77 2.43 -11.04 1.61
N GLY A 78 2.95 -11.29 2.82
CA GLY A 78 2.19 -11.77 3.96
C GLY A 78 1.04 -10.84 4.37
N SER A 79 1.22 -9.54 4.21
CA SER A 79 0.23 -8.50 4.49
C SER A 79 -0.72 -8.27 3.31
N GLY A 80 -0.19 -8.10 2.10
CA GLY A 80 -0.98 -7.76 0.92
C GLY A 80 -1.95 -8.87 0.48
N ARG A 81 -1.55 -10.14 0.62
CA ARG A 81 -2.39 -11.29 0.21
C ARG A 81 -3.71 -11.41 1.00
N ARG A 82 -3.82 -10.72 2.14
CA ARG A 82 -5.00 -10.75 3.02
C ARG A 82 -6.01 -9.68 2.66
N LEU A 83 -5.61 -8.65 1.93
CA LEU A 83 -6.48 -7.52 1.66
C LEU A 83 -7.54 -7.91 0.62
N PRO A 84 -8.83 -7.80 0.97
CA PRO A 84 -9.90 -7.95 0.00
C PRO A 84 -9.86 -6.76 -0.97
N VAL A 85 -9.30 -6.97 -2.16
CA VAL A 85 -9.07 -5.89 -3.15
C VAL A 85 -10.35 -5.11 -3.46
N THR A 86 -11.50 -5.78 -3.54
CA THR A 86 -12.79 -5.13 -3.80
C THR A 86 -13.20 -4.14 -2.70
N LEU A 87 -13.00 -4.51 -1.42
CA LEU A 87 -13.31 -3.62 -0.29
C LEU A 87 -12.23 -2.54 -0.10
N LEU A 88 -10.97 -2.88 -0.41
CA LEU A 88 -9.86 -1.94 -0.43
C LEU A 88 -10.13 -0.81 -1.43
N LEU A 89 -10.57 -1.16 -2.64
CA LEU A 89 -10.94 -0.20 -3.68
C LEU A 89 -12.06 0.72 -3.21
N ARG A 90 -13.10 0.22 -2.53
CA ARG A 90 -14.17 1.06 -1.95
C ARG A 90 -13.63 2.13 -0.98
N SER A 91 -12.52 1.86 -0.30
CA SER A 91 -11.85 2.78 0.63
C SER A 91 -10.61 3.47 0.04
N ALA A 92 -10.38 3.37 -1.28
CA ALA A 92 -9.15 3.85 -1.90
C ALA A 92 -8.96 5.36 -1.81
N GLY A 93 -10.02 6.16 -1.68
CA GLY A 93 -9.91 7.62 -1.54
C GLY A 93 -9.11 8.05 -0.31
N PRO A 94 -9.60 7.75 0.91
CA PRO A 94 -8.85 8.00 2.14
C PRO A 94 -7.45 7.37 2.16
N ILE A 95 -7.32 6.12 1.69
CA ILE A 95 -6.04 5.41 1.66
C ILE A 95 -5.04 6.12 0.75
N ALA A 96 -5.42 6.40 -0.51
CA ALA A 96 -4.56 7.07 -1.47
C ALA A 96 -4.15 8.46 -1.00
N LEU A 97 -5.05 9.22 -0.36
CA LEU A 97 -4.70 10.52 0.20
C LEU A 97 -3.65 10.38 1.32
N LEU A 98 -3.87 9.47 2.27
CA LEU A 98 -2.92 9.25 3.37
C LEU A 98 -1.56 8.74 2.88
N VAL A 99 -1.54 7.91 1.84
CA VAL A 99 -0.30 7.37 1.27
C VAL A 99 0.41 8.39 0.39
N LEU A 100 -0.23 8.87 -0.67
CA LEU A 100 0.40 9.68 -1.72
C LEU A 100 0.76 11.09 -1.25
N LEU A 101 -0.07 11.69 -0.38
CA LEU A 101 0.25 12.98 0.24
C LEU A 101 0.95 12.78 1.58
N GLY A 102 0.44 11.84 2.39
CA GLY A 102 0.90 11.73 3.77
C GLY A 102 2.27 11.11 3.96
N THR A 103 2.67 10.15 3.13
CA THR A 103 4.03 9.59 3.22
C THR A 103 5.10 10.61 2.86
N PRO A 104 5.08 11.27 1.68
CA PRO A 104 6.08 12.28 1.35
C PRO A 104 6.10 13.45 2.34
N LEU A 105 4.94 13.92 2.79
CA LEU A 105 4.88 15.00 3.77
C LEU A 105 5.43 14.54 5.14
N SER A 106 5.18 13.29 5.56
CA SER A 106 5.79 12.74 6.77
C SER A 106 7.31 12.70 6.67
N MET A 107 7.84 12.28 5.52
CA MET A 107 9.28 12.24 5.26
C MET A 107 9.92 13.62 5.39
N LEU A 108 9.28 14.65 4.82
CA LEU A 108 9.77 16.03 4.88
C LEU A 108 9.67 16.63 6.29
N LEU A 109 8.51 16.48 6.94
CA LEU A 109 8.22 17.08 8.25
C LEU A 109 9.02 16.44 9.39
N ILE A 110 9.45 15.19 9.23
CA ILE A 110 10.31 14.52 10.21
C ILE A 110 11.78 14.67 9.80
N GLY A 111 12.09 14.43 8.53
CA GLY A 111 13.46 14.33 8.05
C GLY A 111 14.23 15.65 7.98
N LEU A 112 13.63 16.72 7.46
CA LEU A 112 14.33 18.02 7.36
C LEU A 112 14.60 18.65 8.74
N PRO A 113 13.64 18.68 9.68
CA PRO A 113 13.93 19.15 11.02
C PRO A 113 14.92 18.24 11.75
N ALA A 114 14.86 16.92 11.59
CA ALA A 114 15.86 16.02 12.16
C ALA A 114 17.27 16.29 11.62
N ALA A 115 17.42 16.58 10.32
CA ALA A 115 18.70 17.00 9.75
C ALA A 115 19.24 18.25 10.44
N PHE A 116 18.39 19.25 10.63
CA PHE A 116 18.74 20.49 11.29
C PHE A 116 19.12 20.28 12.77
N LEU A 117 18.35 19.48 13.51
CA LEU A 117 18.59 19.20 14.92
C LEU A 117 19.90 18.46 15.18
N LEU A 118 20.31 17.60 14.23
CA LEU A 118 21.54 16.82 14.31
C LEU A 118 22.74 17.48 13.62
N ASP A 119 22.55 18.65 12.99
CA ASP A 119 23.56 19.32 12.17
C ASP A 119 24.15 18.41 11.08
N ILE A 120 23.29 17.65 10.39
CA ILE A 120 23.67 16.75 9.29
C ILE A 120 23.10 17.23 7.96
N PRO A 121 23.73 16.90 6.82
CA PRO A 121 23.18 17.25 5.51
C PRO A 121 21.75 16.74 5.31
N ALA A 122 20.91 17.56 4.66
CA ALA A 122 19.48 17.32 4.50
C ALA A 122 19.14 15.94 3.90
N ILE A 123 19.98 15.42 3.00
CA ILE A 123 19.79 14.10 2.38
C ILE A 123 19.75 12.96 3.43
N HIS A 124 20.57 13.04 4.49
CA HIS A 124 20.61 12.03 5.54
C HIS A 124 19.41 12.13 6.49
N GLY A 125 18.93 13.35 6.75
CA GLY A 125 17.66 13.53 7.45
C GLY A 125 16.46 13.09 6.62
N LEU A 126 16.44 13.32 5.31
CA LEU A 126 15.41 12.78 4.42
C LEU A 126 15.46 11.25 4.36
N LEU A 127 16.65 10.64 4.37
CA LEU A 127 16.82 9.19 4.47
C LEU A 127 16.21 8.65 5.77
N PHE A 128 16.45 9.34 6.90
CA PHE A 128 15.80 9.03 8.17
C PHE A 128 14.27 9.19 8.09
N GLY A 129 13.79 10.32 7.56
CA GLY A 129 12.38 10.61 7.36
C GLY A 129 11.68 9.58 6.49
N ALA A 130 12.35 9.10 5.43
CA ALA A 130 11.92 7.97 4.61
C ALA A 130 11.74 6.74 5.48
N ALA A 131 12.77 6.29 6.20
CA ALA A 131 12.71 5.08 7.01
C ALA A 131 11.51 5.04 7.98
N VAL A 132 11.16 6.16 8.61
CA VAL A 132 10.14 6.23 9.69
C VAL A 132 8.74 6.64 9.22
N ALA A 133 8.56 6.87 7.92
CA ALA A 133 7.26 7.15 7.32
C ALA A 133 6.38 5.88 7.23
N ALA A 134 7.01 4.70 7.13
CA ALA A 134 6.36 3.40 7.15
C ALA A 134 5.65 3.11 8.50
N THR A 135 4.49 2.43 8.42
CA THR A 135 3.65 2.09 9.57
C THR A 135 3.32 0.60 9.60
N ASP A 136 3.01 0.05 10.77
CA ASP A 136 2.80 -1.38 10.98
C ASP A 136 1.34 -1.71 11.30
N PRO A 137 0.65 -2.46 10.42
CA PRO A 137 -0.71 -2.86 10.69
C PRO A 137 -0.79 -4.01 11.70
N ALA A 138 0.26 -4.82 11.87
CA ALA A 138 0.23 -6.00 12.73
C ALA A 138 0.15 -5.61 14.22
N SER A 139 1.00 -4.67 14.62
CA SER A 139 1.00 -4.13 16.00
C SER A 139 -0.33 -3.45 16.35
N VAL A 140 -0.94 -2.76 15.38
CA VAL A 140 -2.25 -2.12 15.54
C VAL A 140 -3.36 -3.16 15.66
N ALA A 141 -3.35 -4.17 14.77
CA ALA A 141 -4.37 -5.21 14.72
C ALA A 141 -4.49 -5.96 16.06
N HIS A 142 -3.38 -6.16 16.78
CA HIS A 142 -3.39 -6.73 18.12
C HIS A 142 -4.34 -6.00 19.08
N VAL A 143 -4.33 -4.66 19.06
CA VAL A 143 -5.22 -3.84 19.89
C VAL A 143 -6.64 -3.85 19.31
N LEU A 144 -6.79 -3.63 18.01
CA LEU A 144 -8.10 -3.52 17.36
C LEU A 144 -8.92 -4.82 17.44
N ASN A 145 -8.29 -5.99 17.47
CA ASN A 145 -8.98 -7.28 17.57
C ASN A 145 -9.69 -7.48 18.91
N ARG A 146 -9.37 -6.68 19.93
CA ARG A 146 -10.04 -6.71 21.25
C ARG A 146 -11.30 -5.83 21.32
N PHE A 147 -11.60 -5.07 20.26
CA PHE A 147 -12.69 -4.09 20.23
C PHE A 147 -13.55 -4.25 18.97
N PRO A 148 -14.83 -3.86 19.01
CA PRO A 148 -15.71 -3.83 17.84
C PRO A 148 -15.34 -2.66 16.93
N ILE A 149 -14.40 -2.88 16.02
CA ILE A 149 -13.92 -1.86 15.06
C ILE A 149 -14.55 -2.09 13.68
N PRO A 150 -15.16 -1.06 13.05
CA PRO A 150 -15.71 -1.16 11.70
C PRO A 150 -14.69 -1.70 10.70
N GLU A 151 -15.14 -2.59 9.82
CA GLU A 151 -14.28 -3.22 8.80
C GLU A 151 -13.59 -2.17 7.91
N GLN A 152 -14.32 -1.13 7.52
CA GLN A 152 -13.77 -0.02 6.74
C GLN A 152 -12.59 0.67 7.42
N LEU A 153 -12.67 0.90 8.74
CA LEU A 153 -11.56 1.51 9.50
C LEU A 153 -10.35 0.57 9.56
N ARG A 154 -10.58 -0.74 9.74
CA ARG A 154 -9.51 -1.75 9.67
C ARG A 154 -8.86 -1.75 8.29
N LEU A 155 -9.64 -1.69 7.22
CA LEU A 155 -9.14 -1.64 5.84
C LEU A 155 -8.34 -0.38 5.55
N ILE A 156 -8.77 0.78 6.04
CA ILE A 156 -8.02 2.04 5.89
C ILE A 156 -6.64 1.91 6.55
N LEU A 157 -6.57 1.44 7.80
CA LEU A 157 -5.31 1.30 8.54
C LEU A 157 -4.37 0.27 7.90
N HIS A 158 -4.88 -0.90 7.49
CA HIS A 158 -4.07 -1.92 6.85
C HIS A 158 -3.59 -1.49 5.46
N GLY A 159 -4.48 -0.90 4.66
CA GLY A 159 -4.14 -0.43 3.33
C GLY A 159 -3.11 0.69 3.37
N GLU A 160 -3.33 1.69 4.24
CA GLU A 160 -2.40 2.79 4.44
C GLU A 160 -1.01 2.29 4.83
N SER A 161 -0.92 1.38 5.81
CA SER A 161 0.37 0.82 6.22
C SER A 161 1.06 0.01 5.12
N LEU A 162 0.33 -0.84 4.41
CA LEU A 162 0.90 -1.66 3.32
C LEU A 162 1.48 -0.81 2.18
N PHE A 163 0.75 0.22 1.74
CA PHE A 163 1.23 1.08 0.67
C PHE A 163 2.32 2.05 1.14
N ASN A 164 2.25 2.54 2.39
CA ASN A 164 3.32 3.33 2.99
C ASN A 164 4.62 2.55 3.06
N ASP A 165 4.59 1.28 3.44
CA ASP A 165 5.78 0.41 3.48
C ASP A 165 6.47 0.38 2.11
N ALA A 166 5.70 0.12 1.05
CA ALA A 166 6.27 0.02 -0.29
C ALA A 166 6.80 1.37 -0.80
N LEU A 167 6.07 2.47 -0.59
CA LEU A 167 6.51 3.82 -0.98
C LEU A 167 7.76 4.25 -0.19
N THR A 168 7.80 3.93 1.10
CA THR A 168 8.92 4.20 2.00
C THR A 168 10.17 3.43 1.58
N ILE A 169 10.04 2.15 1.25
CA ILE A 169 11.17 1.34 0.80
C ILE A 169 11.75 1.91 -0.51
N VAL A 170 10.90 2.28 -1.48
CA VAL A 170 11.35 2.92 -2.73
C VAL A 170 12.04 4.25 -2.48
N ALA A 171 11.46 5.11 -1.63
CA ALA A 171 12.05 6.39 -1.29
C ALA A 171 13.39 6.22 -0.56
N PHE A 172 13.45 5.30 0.40
CA PHE A 172 14.67 5.01 1.16
C PHE A 172 15.78 4.47 0.28
N THR A 173 15.52 3.50 -0.61
CA THR A 173 16.55 2.95 -1.49
C THR A 173 17.07 4.01 -2.48
N ALA A 174 16.17 4.85 -3.01
CA ALA A 174 16.54 5.96 -3.87
C ALA A 174 17.42 6.98 -3.13
N LEU A 175 17.03 7.39 -1.92
CA LEU A 175 17.82 8.31 -1.10
C LEU A 175 19.16 7.68 -0.66
N ALA A 176 19.18 6.42 -0.27
CA ALA A 176 20.38 5.70 0.16
C ALA A 176 21.41 5.61 -0.96
N ALA A 177 20.97 5.38 -2.21
CA ALA A 177 21.85 5.36 -3.37
C ALA A 177 22.62 6.68 -3.55
N THR A 178 22.05 7.81 -3.12
CA THR A 178 22.68 9.14 -3.19
C THR A 178 23.43 9.53 -1.91
N ALA A 179 22.87 9.20 -0.74
CA ALA A 179 23.39 9.59 0.56
C ALA A 179 24.58 8.73 1.01
N ILE A 180 24.61 7.48 0.55
CA ILE A 180 25.60 6.47 0.94
C ILE A 180 26.49 6.09 -0.26
N GLY A 181 25.93 6.13 -1.48
CA GLY A 181 26.67 5.82 -2.70
C GLY A 181 27.70 6.91 -3.06
N ALA A 182 28.76 6.52 -3.77
CA ALA A 182 29.80 7.42 -4.25
C ALA A 182 29.34 8.34 -5.41
N ALA A 183 28.16 8.08 -5.98
CA ALA A 183 27.61 8.84 -7.08
C ALA A 183 26.73 9.97 -6.53
N GLY A 184 27.21 11.22 -6.67
CA GLY A 184 26.41 12.44 -6.47
C GLY A 184 25.31 12.57 -7.52
N LEU A 185 24.35 11.63 -7.53
CA LEU A 185 23.20 11.65 -8.42
C LEU A 185 22.38 12.91 -8.13
N SER A 186 21.98 13.61 -9.19
CA SER A 186 21.06 14.73 -9.04
C SER A 186 19.71 14.24 -8.50
N PHE A 187 18.99 15.12 -7.80
CA PHE A 187 17.61 14.84 -7.35
C PHE A 187 16.71 14.42 -8.52
N SER A 188 16.89 15.01 -9.70
CA SER A 188 16.16 14.65 -10.92
C SER A 188 16.46 13.21 -11.37
N ALA A 189 17.73 12.79 -11.39
CA ALA A 189 18.11 11.43 -11.75
C ALA A 189 17.53 10.40 -10.78
N MET A 190 17.55 10.71 -9.48
CA MET A 190 16.92 9.88 -8.44
C MET A 190 15.40 9.75 -8.64
N ALA A 191 14.71 10.87 -8.87
CA ALA A 191 13.26 10.88 -9.11
C ALA A 191 12.89 10.09 -10.37
N ILE A 192 13.61 10.28 -11.47
CA ILE A 192 13.44 9.51 -12.72
C ILE A 192 13.61 8.01 -12.46
N GLY A 193 14.69 7.61 -11.79
CA GLY A 193 14.96 6.21 -11.46
C GLY A 193 13.86 5.59 -10.62
N ALA A 194 13.41 6.28 -9.58
CA ALA A 194 12.31 5.82 -8.72
C ALA A 194 10.98 5.71 -9.49
N THR A 195 10.63 6.71 -10.30
CA THR A 195 9.40 6.68 -11.13
C THR A 195 9.45 5.53 -12.13
N ARG A 196 10.55 5.37 -12.88
CA ARG A 196 10.77 4.25 -13.79
C ARG A 196 10.61 2.91 -13.09
N SER A 197 11.26 2.77 -11.93
CA SER A 197 11.26 1.57 -11.12
C SER A 197 9.85 1.15 -10.68
N VAL A 198 9.00 2.12 -10.27
CA VAL A 198 7.60 1.86 -9.91
C VAL A 198 6.74 1.49 -11.11
N LEU A 199 6.86 2.23 -12.21
CA LEU A 199 6.03 2.03 -13.41
C LEU A 199 6.26 0.67 -14.07
N LEU A 200 7.48 0.12 -14.00
CA LEU A 200 7.79 -1.22 -14.48
C LEU A 200 7.36 -2.31 -13.49
N ALA A 201 7.46 -2.05 -12.18
CA ALA A 201 7.15 -3.02 -11.13
C ALA A 201 5.66 -3.36 -11.03
N ILE A 202 4.78 -2.36 -11.16
CA ILE A 202 3.31 -2.54 -11.06
C ILE A 202 2.79 -3.62 -12.01
N PRO A 203 2.96 -3.51 -13.34
CA PRO A 203 2.43 -4.49 -14.28
C PRO A 203 3.07 -5.87 -14.14
N ALA A 204 4.38 -5.92 -13.87
CA ALA A 204 5.07 -7.19 -13.62
C ALA A 204 4.47 -7.93 -12.41
N GLY A 205 4.23 -7.20 -11.32
CA GLY A 205 3.62 -7.75 -10.11
C GLY A 205 2.19 -8.19 -10.33
N LEU A 206 1.35 -7.35 -10.94
CA LEU A 206 -0.04 -7.67 -11.24
C LEU A 206 -0.16 -8.95 -12.09
N LEU A 207 0.67 -9.08 -13.14
CA LEU A 207 0.69 -10.25 -14.01
C LEU A 207 1.11 -11.51 -13.25
N LEU A 208 2.23 -11.45 -12.52
CA LEU A 208 2.73 -12.59 -11.74
C LEU A 208 1.73 -13.04 -10.68
N GLY A 209 1.16 -12.10 -9.92
CA GLY A 209 0.17 -12.39 -8.89
C GLY A 209 -1.11 -12.99 -9.45
N TRP A 210 -1.62 -12.44 -10.56
CA TRP A 210 -2.82 -12.95 -11.22
C TRP A 210 -2.62 -14.37 -11.74
N LEU A 211 -1.52 -14.63 -12.45
CA LEU A 211 -1.16 -15.97 -12.93
C LEU A 211 -1.00 -16.95 -11.77
N GLY A 212 -0.27 -16.57 -10.72
CA GLY A 212 -0.11 -17.39 -9.54
C GLY A 212 -1.43 -17.72 -8.84
N GLY A 213 -2.31 -16.73 -8.69
CA GLY A 213 -3.63 -16.93 -8.10
C GLY A 213 -4.52 -17.84 -8.94
N LEU A 214 -4.49 -17.71 -10.27
CA LEU A 214 -5.20 -18.58 -11.19
C LEU A 214 -4.71 -20.04 -11.10
N LEU A 215 -3.39 -20.25 -11.07
CA LEU A 215 -2.79 -21.57 -10.93
C LEU A 215 -3.13 -22.22 -9.58
N VAL A 216 -3.00 -21.47 -8.47
CA VAL A 216 -3.42 -21.95 -7.14
C VAL A 216 -4.90 -22.33 -7.15
N ARG A 217 -5.76 -21.48 -7.73
CA ARG A 217 -7.20 -21.75 -7.84
C ARG A 217 -7.47 -23.04 -8.61
N ARG A 218 -6.76 -23.26 -9.71
CA ARG A 218 -6.96 -24.42 -10.60
C ARG A 218 -6.40 -25.73 -10.03
N TRP A 219 -5.24 -25.69 -9.37
CA TRP A 219 -4.59 -26.89 -8.84
C TRP A 219 -5.14 -27.34 -7.48
N ARG A 220 -5.80 -26.43 -6.76
CA ARG A 220 -6.44 -26.69 -5.47
C ARG A 220 -7.34 -27.93 -5.47
N GLU A 221 -8.06 -28.18 -6.56
CA GLU A 221 -9.00 -29.31 -6.68
C GLU A 221 -8.29 -30.67 -6.67
N GLN A 222 -7.01 -30.71 -7.01
CA GLN A 222 -6.23 -31.94 -7.19
C GLN A 222 -5.29 -32.19 -6.02
N ASN A 223 -4.54 -31.16 -5.59
CA ASN A 223 -3.57 -31.27 -4.51
C ASN A 223 -3.27 -29.88 -3.92
N ARG A 224 -3.18 -29.79 -2.58
CA ARG A 224 -2.87 -28.53 -1.87
C ARG A 224 -1.37 -28.19 -1.88
N VAL A 225 -0.48 -29.18 -2.04
CA VAL A 225 0.98 -28.99 -1.98
C VAL A 225 1.51 -28.09 -3.10
N PRO A 226 1.14 -28.26 -4.40
CA PRO A 226 1.55 -27.35 -5.46
C PRO A 226 1.12 -25.91 -5.24
N GLY A 227 -0.04 -25.71 -4.62
CA GLY A 227 -0.52 -24.37 -4.25
C GLY A 227 0.39 -23.72 -3.21
N LEU A 228 0.73 -24.45 -2.15
CA LEU A 228 1.67 -23.99 -1.10
C LEU A 228 3.03 -23.61 -1.68
N THR A 229 3.65 -24.50 -2.45
CA THR A 229 4.98 -24.25 -3.04
C THR A 229 4.95 -23.08 -4.02
N LEU A 230 3.90 -22.95 -4.83
CA LEU A 230 3.74 -21.81 -5.73
C LEU A 230 3.62 -20.49 -4.95
N THR A 231 2.86 -20.47 -3.85
CA THR A 231 2.77 -19.24 -3.03
C THR A 231 4.12 -18.86 -2.42
N LEU A 232 4.95 -19.84 -2.02
CA LEU A 232 6.30 -19.58 -1.51
C LEU A 232 7.21 -19.00 -2.58
N THR A 233 7.17 -19.52 -3.81
CA THR A 233 8.03 -19.07 -4.90
C THR A 233 7.66 -17.67 -5.41
N LEU A 234 6.36 -17.34 -5.46
CA LEU A 234 5.84 -16.14 -6.10
C LEU A 234 6.45 -14.81 -5.64
N PRO A 235 6.54 -14.48 -4.33
CA PRO A 235 7.15 -13.22 -3.90
C PRO A 235 8.65 -13.15 -4.18
N PHE A 236 9.39 -14.25 -4.02
CA PHE A 236 10.83 -14.24 -4.29
C PHE A 236 11.13 -14.15 -5.78
N THR A 237 10.36 -14.85 -6.62
CA THR A 237 10.48 -14.72 -8.08
C THR A 237 10.11 -13.31 -8.55
N GLY A 238 9.02 -12.72 -8.04
CA GLY A 238 8.64 -11.34 -8.38
C GLY A 238 9.71 -10.33 -7.97
N PHE A 239 10.27 -10.49 -6.78
CA PHE A 239 11.38 -9.67 -6.30
C PHE A 239 12.60 -9.79 -7.21
N LEU A 240 13.09 -11.01 -7.45
CA LEU A 240 14.28 -11.27 -8.27
C LEU A 240 14.11 -10.84 -9.73
N LEU A 241 12.97 -11.14 -10.34
CA LEU A 241 12.65 -10.72 -11.71
C LEU A 241 12.77 -9.21 -11.85
N SER A 242 12.25 -8.46 -10.88
CA SER A 242 12.22 -7.00 -10.97
C SER A 242 13.59 -6.39 -10.74
N GLU A 243 14.28 -6.79 -9.67
CA GLU A 243 15.59 -6.24 -9.31
C GLU A 243 16.68 -6.63 -10.31
N ARG A 244 16.67 -7.88 -10.80
CA ARG A 244 17.76 -8.42 -11.65
C ARG A 244 17.53 -8.23 -13.14
N LEU A 245 16.28 -8.27 -13.61
CA LEU A 245 15.98 -8.28 -15.05
C LEU A 245 15.30 -7.00 -15.52
N LEU A 246 14.42 -6.40 -14.71
CA LEU A 246 13.65 -5.21 -15.11
C LEU A 246 14.25 -3.90 -14.60
N HIS A 247 15.25 -3.95 -13.70
CA HIS A 247 15.75 -2.80 -12.94
C HIS A 247 14.60 -2.00 -12.31
N ALA A 248 13.63 -2.73 -11.75
CA ALA A 248 12.40 -2.24 -11.16
C ALA A 248 12.30 -2.66 -9.69
N SER A 249 11.45 -1.98 -8.92
CA SER A 249 11.35 -2.21 -7.47
C SER A 249 10.80 -3.59 -7.17
N GLY A 250 11.62 -4.49 -6.63
CA GLY A 250 11.19 -5.82 -6.25
C GLY A 250 10.06 -5.80 -5.22
N VAL A 251 10.12 -4.87 -4.27
CA VAL A 251 9.10 -4.71 -3.23
C VAL A 251 7.74 -4.29 -3.80
N ILE A 252 7.70 -3.34 -4.74
CA ILE A 252 6.46 -2.93 -5.40
C ILE A 252 5.89 -4.06 -6.24
N THR A 253 6.74 -4.82 -6.94
CA THR A 253 6.30 -6.01 -7.67
C THR A 253 5.68 -7.03 -6.74
N VAL A 254 6.29 -7.32 -5.58
CA VAL A 254 5.75 -8.23 -4.59
C VAL A 254 4.41 -7.73 -4.04
N LEU A 255 4.28 -6.44 -3.76
CA LEU A 255 3.02 -5.83 -3.32
C LEU A 255 1.92 -6.03 -4.35
N CYS A 256 2.15 -5.64 -5.61
CA CYS A 256 1.19 -5.79 -6.70
C CYS A 256 0.85 -7.26 -6.95
N ALA A 257 1.84 -8.16 -6.84
CA ALA A 257 1.63 -9.59 -6.92
C ALA A 257 0.77 -10.13 -5.78
N ALA A 258 0.97 -9.65 -4.55
CA ALA A 258 0.16 -10.04 -3.40
C ALA A 258 -1.32 -9.63 -3.56
N LEU A 259 -1.56 -8.41 -4.04
CA LEU A 259 -2.92 -7.90 -4.29
C LEU A 259 -3.61 -8.65 -5.44
N ALA A 260 -2.92 -8.82 -6.57
CA ALA A 260 -3.46 -9.56 -7.71
C ALA A 260 -3.69 -11.04 -7.37
N PHE A 261 -2.79 -11.65 -6.60
CA PHE A 261 -2.94 -13.00 -6.06
C PHE A 261 -4.17 -13.11 -5.15
N SER A 262 -4.34 -12.17 -4.21
CA SER A 262 -5.52 -12.09 -3.34
C SER A 262 -6.82 -12.07 -4.16
N HIS A 263 -6.88 -11.29 -5.24
CA HIS A 263 -8.06 -11.26 -6.09
C HIS A 263 -8.26 -12.57 -6.90
N ALA A 264 -7.21 -13.05 -7.57
CA ALA A 264 -7.32 -14.16 -8.52
C ALA A 264 -7.52 -15.54 -7.86
N ARG A 265 -7.02 -15.73 -6.63
CA ARG A 265 -7.06 -17.02 -5.92
C ARG A 265 -8.46 -17.43 -5.44
N HIS A 266 -9.34 -16.46 -5.18
CA HIS A 266 -10.69 -16.73 -4.69
C HIS A 266 -11.62 -17.08 -5.86
N GLY A 267 -12.44 -18.11 -5.68
CA GLY A 267 -13.48 -18.54 -6.62
C GLY A 267 -14.85 -18.62 -5.91
N PRO A 268 -15.95 -18.97 -6.62
CA PRO A 268 -17.30 -18.96 -6.06
C PRO A 268 -17.55 -19.85 -4.83
N ARG A 269 -16.59 -20.70 -4.43
CA ARG A 269 -16.73 -21.73 -3.38
C ARG A 269 -15.62 -21.71 -2.32
N SER A 270 -14.74 -20.71 -2.26
CA SER A 270 -13.65 -20.68 -1.27
C SER A 270 -14.13 -20.12 0.07
N SER A 271 -14.50 -21.00 1.01
CA SER A 271 -14.98 -20.63 2.35
C SER A 271 -14.11 -21.29 3.43
N GLY A 272 -13.01 -20.65 3.82
CA GLY A 272 -12.20 -21.05 4.98
C GLY A 272 -10.75 -20.56 4.93
N PRO A 273 -10.09 -20.36 6.10
CA PRO A 273 -8.67 -20.06 6.17
C PRO A 273 -7.86 -21.25 5.65
N GLU A 274 -6.89 -20.99 4.78
CA GLU A 274 -6.13 -22.05 4.11
C GLU A 274 -4.82 -22.33 4.83
N LEU A 275 -4.30 -23.56 4.68
CA LEU A 275 -2.99 -23.95 5.26
C LEU A 275 -1.86 -22.98 4.87
N TYR A 276 -1.90 -22.43 3.65
CA TYR A 276 -0.93 -21.41 3.26
C TYR A 276 -1.15 -20.08 3.98
N ASP A 277 -2.38 -19.73 4.40
CA ASP A 277 -2.64 -18.50 5.13
C ASP A 277 -2.00 -18.56 6.51
N GLU A 278 -2.10 -19.71 7.18
CA GLU A 278 -1.42 -20.00 8.45
C GLU A 278 0.10 -19.89 8.29
N LEU A 279 0.68 -20.67 7.36
CA LEU A 279 2.10 -20.65 7.04
C LEU A 279 2.62 -19.23 6.82
N TRP A 280 1.95 -18.47 5.96
CA TRP A 280 2.42 -17.14 5.64
C TRP A 280 2.33 -16.15 6.80
N ASN A 281 1.41 -16.33 7.77
CA ASN A 281 1.44 -15.48 8.96
C ASN A 281 2.29 -15.98 10.11
N PHE A 282 2.68 -17.25 10.11
CA PHE A 282 3.89 -17.68 10.81
C PHE A 282 5.14 -17.00 10.21
N LEU A 283 5.33 -17.04 8.88
CA LEU A 283 6.50 -16.46 8.21
C LEU A 283 6.61 -14.94 8.40
N ALA A 284 5.51 -14.20 8.17
CA ALA A 284 5.49 -12.75 8.37
C ALA A 284 5.74 -12.36 9.84
N SER A 285 5.16 -13.12 10.78
CA SER A 285 5.41 -12.95 12.22
C SER A 285 6.89 -13.20 12.57
N LEU A 286 7.49 -14.26 12.03
CA LEU A 286 8.89 -14.58 12.25
C LEU A 286 9.80 -13.48 11.68
N ALA A 287 9.56 -13.04 10.43
CA ALA A 287 10.31 -11.97 9.80
C ALA A 287 10.23 -10.65 10.59
N ALA A 288 9.04 -10.25 11.02
CA ALA A 288 8.86 -9.06 11.85
C ALA A 288 9.59 -9.20 13.20
N SER A 289 9.46 -10.36 13.85
CA SER A 289 10.11 -10.63 15.15
C SER A 289 11.64 -10.56 15.04
N SER A 290 12.23 -11.08 13.94
CA SER A 290 13.66 -10.96 13.66
C SER A 290 14.12 -9.52 13.54
N LEU A 291 13.33 -8.66 12.88
CA LEU A 291 13.66 -7.25 12.68
C LEU A 291 13.54 -6.42 13.96
N TYR A 292 12.50 -6.63 14.75
CA TYR A 292 12.37 -5.99 16.07
C TYR A 292 13.48 -6.43 17.02
N PHE A 293 13.76 -7.73 17.08
CA PHE A 293 14.85 -8.26 17.90
C PHE A 293 16.21 -7.68 17.46
N ALA A 294 16.51 -7.70 16.17
CA ALA A 294 17.77 -7.19 15.65
C ALA A 294 17.93 -5.68 15.87
N LEU A 295 16.86 -4.90 15.76
CA LEU A 295 16.90 -3.46 16.08
C LEU A 295 17.21 -3.23 17.56
N GLY A 296 16.58 -4.01 18.46
CA GLY A 296 16.84 -3.96 19.89
C GLY A 296 18.28 -4.38 20.25
N ALA A 297 18.78 -5.45 19.65
CA ALA A 297 20.15 -5.90 19.88
C ALA A 297 21.18 -4.90 19.33
N ALA A 298 20.92 -4.33 18.14
CA ALA A 298 21.82 -3.37 17.50
C ALA A 298 21.97 -2.08 18.30
N ILE A 299 20.92 -1.59 18.97
CA ILE A 299 20.99 -0.36 19.77
C ILE A 299 21.75 -0.57 21.08
N ALA A 300 21.62 -1.75 21.70
CA ALA A 300 22.27 -2.04 22.98
C ALA A 300 23.80 -2.11 22.86
N ALA A 301 24.32 -2.37 21.67
CA ALA A 301 25.75 -2.32 21.36
C ALA A 301 26.29 -0.89 21.13
N GLN A 302 25.44 0.13 21.20
CA GLN A 302 25.82 1.52 20.96
C GLN A 302 25.86 2.31 22.27
N ASP A 303 26.89 3.13 22.46
CA ASP A 303 26.92 4.12 23.53
C ASP A 303 26.17 5.37 23.09
N ILE A 304 24.88 5.46 23.44
CA ILE A 304 24.00 6.54 23.01
C ILE A 304 23.42 7.25 24.23
N ALA A 305 23.73 8.54 24.35
CA ALA A 305 23.04 9.44 25.26
C ALA A 305 21.69 9.86 24.64
N PHE A 306 20.59 9.43 25.26
CA PHE A 306 19.25 9.89 24.88
C PHE A 306 19.03 11.31 25.39
N ASP A 307 19.27 12.29 24.53
CA ASP A 307 19.11 13.72 24.81
C ASP A 307 17.76 14.29 24.32
N TRP A 308 17.65 15.62 24.31
CA TRP A 308 16.44 16.35 23.90
C TRP A 308 16.11 16.18 22.41
N VAL A 309 17.06 15.78 21.55
CA VAL A 309 16.82 15.58 20.11
C VAL A 309 15.83 14.44 19.89
N PHE A 310 15.94 13.37 20.68
CA PHE A 310 15.02 12.23 20.60
C PHE A 310 13.58 12.62 20.93
N VAL A 311 13.40 13.44 21.97
CA VAL A 311 12.08 13.97 22.36
C VAL A 311 11.52 14.86 21.25
N SER A 312 12.35 15.71 20.65
CA SER A 312 11.99 16.54 19.50
C SER A 312 11.54 15.69 18.30
N VAL A 313 12.24 14.60 17.98
CA VAL A 313 11.88 13.71 16.87
C VAL A 313 10.55 12.97 17.13
N ILE A 314 10.28 12.55 18.37
CA ILE A 314 8.96 12.01 18.76
C ILE A 314 7.88 13.08 18.60
N ALA A 315 8.14 14.32 19.03
CA ALA A 315 7.19 15.41 18.86
C ALA A 315 6.90 15.69 17.38
N LEU A 316 7.93 15.71 16.52
CA LEU A 316 7.81 15.86 15.07
C LEU A 316 6.96 14.75 14.44
N LEU A 317 7.14 13.50 14.87
CA LEU A 317 6.29 12.38 14.46
C LEU A 317 4.81 12.64 14.78
N LEU A 318 4.50 13.09 16.00
CA LEU A 318 3.14 13.38 16.44
C LEU A 318 2.53 14.56 15.68
N VAL A 319 3.29 15.65 15.51
CA VAL A 319 2.85 16.83 14.77
C VAL A 319 2.59 16.48 13.30
N SER A 320 3.53 15.78 12.65
CA SER A 320 3.39 15.28 11.29
C SER A 320 2.10 14.47 11.12
N ARG A 321 1.85 13.50 12.01
CA ARG A 321 0.63 12.69 11.94
C ARG A 321 -0.64 13.48 12.21
N ALA A 322 -0.63 14.43 13.14
CA ALA A 322 -1.78 15.27 13.41
C ALA A 322 -2.14 16.16 12.21
N LEU A 323 -1.13 16.80 11.60
CA LEU A 323 -1.31 17.61 10.40
C LEU A 323 -1.93 16.79 9.26
N LEU A 324 -1.47 15.56 9.06
CA LEU A 324 -2.00 14.68 8.02
C LEU A 324 -3.42 14.22 8.30
N VAL A 325 -3.67 13.64 9.47
CA VAL A 325 -4.95 12.99 9.77
C VAL A 325 -6.06 14.02 9.95
N TYR A 326 -5.78 15.15 10.60
CA TYR A 326 -6.78 16.21 10.81
C TYR A 326 -6.84 17.19 9.65
N GLY A 327 -5.71 17.50 9.00
CA GLY A 327 -5.64 18.38 7.83
C GLY A 327 -6.18 17.76 6.54
N ALA A 328 -6.20 16.43 6.40
CA ALA A 328 -6.88 15.75 5.29
C ALA A 328 -8.43 15.86 5.37
N GLY A 329 -8.98 16.21 6.53
CA GLY A 329 -10.41 16.22 6.80
C GLY A 329 -11.26 17.06 5.84
N PRO A 330 -10.92 18.34 5.58
CA PRO A 330 -11.64 19.19 4.63
C PRO A 330 -11.65 18.63 3.20
N LEU A 331 -10.52 18.09 2.73
CA LEU A 331 -10.42 17.50 1.40
C LEU A 331 -11.29 16.24 1.28
N LEU A 332 -11.25 15.37 2.29
CA LEU A 332 -12.11 14.19 2.35
C LEU A 332 -13.59 14.54 2.44
N ARG A 333 -13.95 15.62 3.18
CA ARG A 333 -15.33 16.13 3.22
C ARG A 333 -15.79 16.66 1.88
N ALA A 334 -14.95 17.43 1.17
CA ALA A 334 -15.26 17.92 -0.17
C ALA A 334 -15.51 16.78 -1.17
N GLN A 335 -14.90 15.61 -0.93
CA GLN A 335 -15.10 14.38 -1.72
C GLN A 335 -16.32 13.55 -1.26
N GLY A 336 -17.07 13.97 -0.25
CA GLY A 336 -18.17 13.17 0.33
C GLY A 336 -17.68 11.94 1.10
N ARG A 337 -16.39 11.86 1.44
CA ARG A 337 -15.73 10.72 2.10
C ARG A 337 -15.22 11.10 3.49
N ALA A 338 -16.00 11.93 4.18
CA ALA A 338 -15.65 12.47 5.49
C ALA A 338 -15.48 11.33 6.51
N LEU A 339 -14.32 11.26 7.15
CA LEU A 339 -14.09 10.30 8.24
C LEU A 339 -14.66 10.84 9.55
N PRO A 340 -15.39 10.00 10.34
CA PRO A 340 -15.83 10.37 11.68
C PRO A 340 -14.68 10.86 12.56
N ARG A 341 -14.97 11.76 13.51
CA ARG A 341 -13.93 12.27 14.44
C ARG A 341 -13.27 11.12 15.21
N SER A 342 -14.07 10.16 15.66
CA SER A 342 -13.59 8.99 16.40
C SER A 342 -12.60 8.13 15.59
N TRP A 343 -12.86 7.97 14.28
CA TRP A 343 -11.99 7.21 13.38
C TRP A 343 -10.65 7.93 13.16
N ARG A 344 -10.67 9.26 13.06
CA ARG A 344 -9.44 10.06 12.92
C ARG A 344 -8.52 9.92 14.14
N HIS A 345 -9.07 9.84 15.35
CA HIS A 345 -8.26 9.55 16.55
C HIS A 345 -7.63 8.15 16.51
N VAL A 346 -8.37 7.14 16.03
CA VAL A 346 -7.82 5.80 15.82
C VAL A 346 -6.74 5.79 14.75
N ILE A 347 -6.90 6.53 13.64
CA ILE A 347 -5.87 6.64 12.60
C ILE A 347 -4.63 7.36 13.12
N MET A 348 -4.81 8.40 13.93
CA MET A 348 -3.70 9.11 14.58
C MET A 348 -2.89 8.19 15.49
N LEU A 349 -3.56 7.46 16.40
CA LEU A 349 -2.90 6.59 17.38
C LEU A 349 -2.44 5.26 16.75
N GLY A 350 -3.16 4.80 15.73
CA GLY A 350 -2.91 3.56 14.99
C GLY A 350 -1.77 3.65 13.97
N GLY A 351 -1.14 4.80 13.79
CA GLY A 351 0.10 4.87 13.00
C GLY A 351 1.31 4.35 13.80
N LEU A 352 1.37 3.06 14.12
CA LEU A 352 2.54 2.48 14.80
C LEU A 352 3.70 2.30 13.82
N ARG A 353 4.96 2.49 14.25
CA ARG A 353 6.14 2.28 13.39
C ARG A 353 6.65 0.85 13.53
N GLY A 354 6.99 0.28 12.38
CA GLY A 354 7.04 -1.17 12.19
C GLY A 354 8.38 -1.85 12.12
N ALA A 355 8.31 -3.10 11.66
CA ALA A 355 9.45 -3.88 11.21
C ALA A 355 10.13 -3.28 9.97
N VAL A 356 9.42 -2.54 9.11
CA VAL A 356 10.01 -1.91 7.91
C VAL A 356 11.01 -0.80 8.25
N PRO A 357 10.71 0.20 9.10
CA PRO A 357 11.73 1.14 9.59
C PRO A 357 12.96 0.45 10.19
N ALA A 358 12.75 -0.62 10.96
CA ALA A 358 13.83 -1.45 11.52
C ALA A 358 14.69 -2.08 10.42
N ALA A 359 14.06 -2.71 9.42
CA ALA A 359 14.74 -3.29 8.27
C ALA A 359 15.60 -2.25 7.54
N LEU A 360 15.02 -1.11 7.19
CA LEU A 360 15.69 -0.07 6.39
C LEU A 360 16.93 0.48 7.09
N VAL A 361 16.86 0.74 8.39
CA VAL A 361 18.02 1.25 9.12
C VAL A 361 19.10 0.19 9.32
N LEU A 362 18.71 -1.07 9.58
CA LEU A 362 19.66 -2.18 9.76
C LEU A 362 20.43 -2.49 8.48
N MET A 363 19.82 -2.25 7.32
CA MET A 363 20.44 -2.41 6.00
C MET A 363 21.51 -1.37 5.66
N THR A 364 21.60 -0.26 6.40
CA THR A 364 22.66 0.72 6.12
C THR A 364 24.05 0.06 6.29
N PRO A 365 25.08 0.48 5.53
CA PRO A 365 26.43 -0.07 5.71
C PRO A 365 26.99 0.22 7.10
N ALA A 366 27.83 -0.67 7.63
CA ALA A 366 28.39 -0.54 8.98
C ALA A 366 29.33 0.67 9.13
N ASP A 367 29.97 1.07 8.04
CA ASP A 367 30.89 2.21 7.89
C ASP A 367 30.18 3.52 7.52
N TYR A 368 28.85 3.52 7.39
CA TYR A 368 28.10 4.73 7.10
C TYR A 368 28.19 5.73 8.26
N LEU A 369 28.69 6.94 7.97
CA LEU A 369 29.01 7.99 8.96
C LEU A 369 27.89 8.27 9.97
N TYR A 370 26.64 8.31 9.51
CA TYR A 370 25.48 8.66 10.35
C TYR A 370 24.69 7.44 10.83
N ARG A 371 25.24 6.22 10.70
CA ARG A 371 24.54 4.97 11.03
C ARG A 371 24.04 4.96 12.48
N GLN A 372 24.90 5.35 13.43
CA GLN A 372 24.56 5.30 14.86
C GLN A 372 23.40 6.26 15.18
N GLN A 373 23.43 7.48 14.66
CA GLN A 373 22.36 8.47 14.84
C GLN A 373 21.05 8.00 14.22
N LEU A 374 21.09 7.44 13.00
CA LEU A 374 19.91 6.89 12.34
C LEU A 374 19.32 5.70 13.13
N LEU A 375 20.17 4.76 13.56
CA LEU A 375 19.74 3.62 14.39
C LEU A 375 19.08 4.09 15.68
N ALA A 376 19.69 5.07 16.36
CA ALA A 376 19.18 5.63 17.60
C ALA A 376 17.79 6.25 17.44
N MET A 377 17.63 7.12 16.45
CA MET A 377 16.35 7.81 16.24
C MET A 377 15.25 6.85 15.77
N VAL A 378 15.58 5.92 14.86
CA VAL A 378 14.62 4.90 14.40
C VAL A 378 14.21 4.02 15.57
N PHE A 379 15.17 3.58 16.39
CA PHE A 379 14.87 2.83 17.62
C PHE A 379 13.95 3.63 18.55
N ALA A 380 14.27 4.89 18.84
CA ALA A 380 13.45 5.70 19.74
C ALA A 380 12.00 5.87 19.23
N LEU A 381 11.81 6.13 17.94
CA LEU A 381 10.48 6.25 17.34
C LEU A 381 9.73 4.91 17.31
N VAL A 382 10.41 3.83 16.94
CA VAL A 382 9.81 2.49 16.92
C VAL A 382 9.44 2.08 18.34
N ALA A 383 10.36 2.17 19.31
CA ALA A 383 10.13 1.87 20.73
C ALA A 383 8.97 2.68 21.31
N TYR A 384 8.96 4.00 21.08
CA TYR A 384 7.86 4.87 21.52
C TYR A 384 6.53 4.43 20.93
N THR A 385 6.46 4.20 19.62
CA THR A 385 5.20 3.83 18.98
C THR A 385 4.74 2.41 19.30
N VAL A 386 5.62 1.42 19.46
CA VAL A 386 5.21 0.05 19.80
C VAL A 386 4.94 -0.16 21.28
N ILE A 387 5.42 0.72 22.18
CA ILE A 387 5.18 0.61 23.62
C ILE A 387 4.04 1.55 24.05
N VAL A 388 4.10 2.82 23.66
CA VAL A 388 3.19 3.86 24.18
C VAL A 388 1.87 3.91 23.40
N HIS A 389 1.89 3.85 22.07
CA HIS A 389 0.65 3.99 21.28
C HIS A 389 -0.36 2.86 21.52
N PRO A 390 -0.01 1.56 21.66
CA PRO A 390 -0.98 0.52 21.95
C PRO A 390 -1.75 0.80 23.24
N LEU A 391 -1.04 1.26 24.28
CA LEU A 391 -1.62 1.59 25.57
C LEU A 391 -2.57 2.80 25.46
N MET A 392 -2.18 3.83 24.70
CA MET A 392 -3.05 4.99 24.44
C MET A 392 -4.28 4.61 23.63
N LEU A 393 -4.11 3.80 22.58
CA LEU A 393 -5.19 3.32 21.72
C LEU A 393 -6.16 2.43 22.49
N GLN A 394 -5.66 1.51 23.31
CA GLN A 394 -6.48 0.66 24.18
C GLN A 394 -7.30 1.49 25.18
N ARG A 395 -6.68 2.50 25.81
CA ARG A 395 -7.40 3.43 26.71
C ARG A 395 -8.46 4.25 25.98
N TYR A 396 -8.17 4.69 24.76
CA TYR A 396 -9.12 5.45 23.95
C TYR A 396 -10.34 4.61 23.55
N LEU A 397 -10.10 3.38 23.06
CA LEU A 397 -11.17 2.46 22.66
C LEU A 397 -11.97 1.94 23.85
N GLY A 398 -11.33 1.72 25.00
CA GLY A 398 -11.98 1.28 26.24
C GLY A 398 -13.01 2.25 26.80
N ARG A 399 -13.03 3.50 26.33
CA ARG A 399 -14.06 4.51 26.69
C ARG A 399 -15.34 4.42 25.85
N GLY A 400 -15.47 3.42 24.97
CA GLY A 400 -16.62 3.30 24.07
C GLY A 400 -16.62 4.35 22.96
N ALA A 401 -15.43 4.83 22.54
CA ALA A 401 -15.30 5.95 21.60
C ALA A 401 -15.71 5.64 20.15
N ILE A 402 -15.99 4.38 19.83
CA ILE A 402 -16.49 3.94 18.53
C ILE A 402 -17.82 3.23 18.76
N ASP A 403 -18.88 3.77 18.16
CA ASP A 403 -20.20 3.14 18.16
C ASP A 403 -20.12 1.77 17.48
N ALA A 404 -20.83 0.79 18.04
CA ALA A 404 -20.88 -0.56 17.51
C ALA A 404 -21.25 -0.54 16.01
N PRO A 405 -20.67 -1.44 15.19
CA PRO A 405 -20.98 -1.48 13.77
C PRO A 405 -22.47 -1.71 13.57
N VAL A 406 -23.13 -0.81 12.83
CA VAL A 406 -24.33 -1.19 12.07
C VAL A 406 -23.85 -2.26 11.12
N SER A 407 -24.38 -3.48 11.25
CA SER A 407 -24.06 -4.58 10.34
C SER A 407 -24.04 -4.07 8.90
N PRO A 408 -23.09 -4.52 8.05
CA PRO A 408 -23.24 -4.28 6.63
C PRO A 408 -24.65 -4.78 6.24
N PRO A 409 -25.41 -4.07 5.40
CA PRO A 409 -26.68 -4.61 4.93
C PRO A 409 -26.40 -6.02 4.42
N ASP A 410 -27.15 -7.01 4.91
CA ASP A 410 -27.07 -8.39 4.44
C ASP A 410 -27.15 -8.35 2.92
N HIS A 411 -25.99 -8.49 2.27
CA HIS A 411 -25.93 -8.73 0.85
C HIS A 411 -26.22 -10.21 0.66
N ASP A 412 -27.49 -10.57 0.87
CA ASP A 412 -28.09 -11.65 0.11
C ASP A 412 -27.86 -11.27 -1.35
N ILE A 413 -26.86 -11.89 -1.99
CA ILE A 413 -26.70 -11.86 -3.44
C ILE A 413 -27.85 -12.71 -3.96
N ARG A 414 -29.07 -12.17 -3.86
CA ARG A 414 -30.11 -12.48 -4.81
C ARG A 414 -29.53 -12.01 -6.12
N GLU A 415 -29.21 -12.96 -6.99
CA GLU A 415 -29.09 -12.71 -8.42
C GLU A 415 -30.26 -11.82 -8.79
N THR A 416 -30.00 -10.51 -8.91
CA THR A 416 -30.94 -9.61 -9.53
C THR A 416 -30.95 -10.06 -10.97
N ASP A 417 -32.00 -10.80 -11.32
CA ASP A 417 -32.36 -11.16 -12.68
C ASP A 417 -32.60 -9.86 -13.46
N THR A 418 -31.50 -9.28 -13.93
CA THR A 418 -31.46 -7.98 -14.61
C THR A 418 -31.79 -8.13 -16.09
N GLY A 419 -32.01 -9.35 -16.59
CA GLY A 419 -32.20 -9.65 -18.01
C GLY A 419 -31.01 -9.28 -18.90
N LEU A 420 -29.88 -8.87 -18.32
CA LEU A 420 -28.67 -8.45 -19.04
C LEU A 420 -27.71 -9.62 -19.27
N PRO A 421 -26.95 -9.63 -20.37
CA PRO A 421 -25.89 -10.60 -20.60
C PRO A 421 -24.90 -10.63 -19.42
N PRO A 422 -24.31 -11.79 -19.07
CA PRO A 422 -23.44 -11.95 -17.88
C PRO A 422 -22.25 -10.99 -17.81
N ALA A 423 -21.77 -10.49 -18.96
CA ALA A 423 -20.70 -9.49 -19.03
C ALA A 423 -21.17 -8.09 -18.59
N LEU A 424 -22.39 -7.71 -18.96
CA LEU A 424 -23.01 -6.44 -18.57
C LEU A 424 -23.48 -6.46 -17.11
N ALA A 425 -24.07 -7.57 -16.65
CA ALA A 425 -24.47 -7.72 -15.25
C ALA A 425 -23.29 -7.55 -14.26
N ARG A 426 -22.08 -8.00 -14.65
CA ARG A 426 -20.85 -7.81 -13.84
C ARG A 426 -20.35 -6.36 -13.83
N LEU A 427 -20.50 -5.63 -14.93
CA LEU A 427 -20.18 -4.18 -14.99
C LEU A 427 -21.17 -3.36 -14.15
N VAL A 428 -22.41 -3.83 -14.07
CA VAL A 428 -23.52 -3.22 -13.36
C VAL A 428 -23.43 -3.44 -11.83
N ALA A 429 -22.81 -4.54 -11.40
CA ALA A 429 -22.43 -4.80 -10.00
C ALA A 429 -21.05 -4.22 -9.61
N ALA A 430 -20.36 -3.57 -10.54
CA ALA A 430 -18.99 -3.11 -10.37
C ALA A 430 -18.91 -1.89 -9.44
N SER A 431 -17.88 -1.84 -8.59
CA SER A 431 -17.68 -0.69 -7.71
C SER A 431 -17.36 0.57 -8.52
N ALA A 432 -17.55 1.75 -7.92
CA ALA A 432 -17.17 3.03 -8.53
C ALA A 432 -15.70 3.05 -9.02
N TRP A 433 -14.81 2.24 -8.45
CA TRP A 433 -13.40 2.17 -8.82
C TRP A 433 -13.12 1.21 -9.97
N ASP A 434 -13.92 0.15 -10.09
CA ASP A 434 -13.87 -0.76 -11.23
C ASP A 434 -14.33 -0.03 -12.50
N LEU A 435 -15.40 0.75 -12.38
CA LEU A 435 -15.88 1.64 -13.46
C LEU A 435 -14.83 2.68 -13.84
N ALA A 436 -14.12 3.24 -12.86
CA ALA A 436 -13.00 4.15 -13.10
C ALA A 436 -11.85 3.44 -13.84
N ALA A 437 -11.46 2.24 -13.42
CA ALA A 437 -10.41 1.47 -14.07
C ALA A 437 -10.76 1.19 -15.54
N VAL A 438 -11.98 0.72 -15.82
CA VAL A 438 -12.46 0.49 -17.20
C VAL A 438 -12.48 1.79 -18.01
N ALA A 439 -12.98 2.89 -17.42
CA ALA A 439 -12.97 4.20 -18.07
C ALA A 439 -11.55 4.68 -18.39
N GLY A 440 -10.59 4.44 -17.49
CA GLY A 440 -9.16 4.67 -17.70
C GLY A 440 -8.60 3.86 -18.85
N LEU A 441 -8.90 2.56 -18.93
CA LEU A 441 -8.44 1.72 -20.05
C LEU A 441 -9.02 2.21 -21.39
N ILE A 442 -10.31 2.54 -21.43
CA ILE A 442 -10.97 3.09 -22.62
C ILE A 442 -10.30 4.41 -23.04
N ALA A 443 -10.17 5.36 -22.10
CA ALA A 443 -9.57 6.65 -22.37
C ALA A 443 -8.11 6.53 -22.83
N GLY A 444 -7.32 5.66 -22.17
CA GLY A 444 -5.94 5.38 -22.54
C GLY A 444 -5.82 4.77 -23.93
N LEU A 445 -6.71 3.85 -24.30
CA LEU A 445 -6.75 3.28 -25.65
C LEU A 445 -7.10 4.33 -26.70
N VAL A 446 -8.14 5.15 -26.45
CA VAL A 446 -8.54 6.24 -27.35
C VAL A 446 -7.38 7.23 -27.54
N PHE A 447 -6.67 7.58 -26.46
CA PHE A 447 -5.50 8.45 -26.53
C PHE A 447 -4.41 7.89 -27.45
N LEU A 448 -4.05 6.61 -27.29
CA LEU A 448 -3.03 5.98 -28.13
C LEU A 448 -3.46 5.92 -29.60
N VAL A 449 -4.69 5.48 -29.86
CA VAL A 449 -5.22 5.41 -31.23
C VAL A 449 -5.20 6.79 -31.87
N LEU A 450 -5.61 7.83 -31.14
CA LEU A 450 -5.64 9.19 -31.64
C LEU A 450 -4.23 9.72 -31.98
N GLU A 451 -3.27 9.60 -31.05
CA GLU A 451 -1.89 10.05 -31.28
C GLU A 451 -1.23 9.26 -32.42
N MET A 452 -1.34 7.93 -32.41
CA MET A 452 -0.69 7.09 -33.43
C MET A 452 -1.30 7.24 -34.83
N SER A 453 -2.59 7.60 -34.93
CA SER A 453 -3.26 7.81 -36.23
C SER A 453 -3.13 9.24 -36.76
N LEU A 454 -3.15 10.25 -35.88
CA LEU A 454 -3.10 11.65 -36.30
C LEU A 454 -1.68 12.20 -36.38
N ALA A 455 -0.71 11.70 -35.63
CA ALA A 455 0.67 12.19 -35.70
C ALA A 455 1.28 12.06 -37.11
N PRO A 456 1.09 10.96 -37.87
CA PRO A 456 1.56 10.89 -39.25
C PRO A 456 0.89 11.89 -40.19
N VAL A 457 -0.39 12.18 -39.96
CA VAL A 457 -1.19 13.02 -40.86
C VAL A 457 -0.96 14.51 -40.58
N LEU A 458 -0.86 14.89 -39.31
CA LEU A 458 -0.82 16.29 -38.89
C LEU A 458 0.60 16.81 -38.64
N LEU A 459 1.54 15.92 -38.31
CA LEU A 459 2.90 16.29 -37.90
C LEU A 459 4.00 15.63 -38.74
N ASP A 460 3.64 14.88 -39.79
CA ASP A 460 4.56 14.07 -40.61
C ASP A 460 5.50 13.17 -39.76
N ALA A 461 4.98 12.72 -38.61
CA ALA A 461 5.73 11.93 -37.63
C ALA A 461 5.43 10.44 -37.78
N SER A 462 6.35 9.58 -37.38
CA SER A 462 6.08 8.15 -37.35
C SER A 462 4.91 7.82 -36.42
N PRO A 463 4.00 6.88 -36.81
CA PRO A 463 2.91 6.43 -35.94
C PRO A 463 3.43 5.76 -34.65
N TRP A 464 4.70 5.35 -34.63
CA TRP A 464 5.34 4.71 -33.47
C TRP A 464 6.06 5.70 -32.55
N ALA A 465 6.17 6.97 -32.94
CA ALA A 465 6.86 7.99 -32.15
C ALA A 465 6.25 8.16 -30.74
N PRO A 466 4.92 8.21 -30.54
CA PRO A 466 4.34 8.30 -29.20
C PRO A 466 4.71 7.13 -28.29
N LEU A 467 4.66 5.89 -28.82
CA LEU A 467 5.05 4.70 -28.05
C LEU A 467 6.53 4.73 -27.67
N ARG A 468 7.41 5.19 -28.56
CA ARG A 468 8.84 5.34 -28.27
C ARG A 468 9.10 6.38 -27.18
N MET A 469 8.39 7.51 -27.21
CA MET A 469 8.51 8.55 -26.16
C MET A 469 8.05 8.04 -24.79
N ILE A 470 6.97 7.25 -24.75
CA ILE A 470 6.49 6.64 -23.50
C ILE A 470 7.47 5.54 -23.05
N ALA A 471 7.92 4.67 -23.96
CA ALA A 471 8.89 3.62 -23.65
C ALA A 471 10.22 4.18 -23.14
N ALA A 472 10.63 5.38 -23.59
CA ALA A 472 11.86 6.03 -23.14
C ALA A 472 11.87 6.32 -21.63
N ILE A 473 10.70 6.45 -20.98
CA ILE A 473 10.59 6.50 -19.52
C ILE A 473 11.17 5.21 -18.91
N GLY A 474 10.87 4.06 -19.51
CA GLY A 474 11.22 2.72 -19.04
C GLY A 474 12.53 2.16 -19.59
N LEU A 475 12.96 2.58 -20.77
CA LEU A 475 14.11 2.03 -21.49
C LEU A 475 15.26 3.03 -21.68
N GLY A 476 15.05 4.30 -21.33
CA GLY A 476 16.01 5.38 -21.55
C GLY A 476 15.84 6.08 -22.92
N PRO A 477 16.52 7.22 -23.12
CA PRO A 477 16.33 8.07 -24.31
C PRO A 477 16.80 7.42 -25.61
N GLU A 478 17.61 6.36 -25.56
CA GLU A 478 18.12 5.65 -26.75
C GLU A 478 17.03 5.02 -27.63
N VAL A 479 15.82 4.82 -27.10
CA VAL A 479 14.68 4.30 -27.88
C VAL A 479 13.92 5.39 -28.63
N LEU A 480 14.27 6.67 -28.41
CA LEU A 480 13.66 7.80 -29.10
C LEU A 480 13.98 7.78 -30.61
N PRO A 481 13.07 8.26 -31.47
CA PRO A 481 13.33 8.34 -32.89
C PRO A 481 14.38 9.41 -33.24
N PRO A 482 15.20 9.21 -34.32
CA PRO A 482 15.26 8.05 -35.22
C PRO A 482 16.19 6.90 -34.75
N PRO A 483 15.93 5.62 -35.13
CA PRO A 483 14.90 5.17 -36.07
C PRO A 483 13.50 5.11 -35.44
N ALA A 484 12.50 5.51 -36.20
CA ALA A 484 11.11 5.61 -35.72
C ALA A 484 10.25 4.37 -36.03
N GLY A 485 10.86 3.20 -36.26
CA GLY A 485 10.14 1.97 -36.63
C GLY A 485 9.44 1.26 -35.46
N PHE A 486 8.68 0.21 -35.74
CA PHE A 486 8.11 -0.64 -34.70
C PHE A 486 9.18 -1.49 -34.00
N GLY A 487 9.06 -1.65 -32.68
CA GLY A 487 9.86 -2.59 -31.91
C GLY A 487 8.98 -3.25 -30.84
N GLY A 488 8.89 -4.59 -30.84
CA GLY A 488 7.95 -5.30 -29.99
C GLY A 488 8.17 -5.07 -28.48
N SER A 489 9.43 -5.08 -28.03
CA SER A 489 9.79 -4.79 -26.63
C SER A 489 9.50 -3.34 -26.23
N ILE A 490 9.78 -2.39 -27.14
CA ILE A 490 9.49 -0.96 -26.96
C ILE A 490 7.98 -0.76 -26.82
N ALA A 491 7.19 -1.34 -27.73
CA ALA A 491 5.75 -1.26 -27.70
C ALA A 491 5.18 -1.88 -26.41
N LEU A 492 5.69 -3.03 -25.98
CA LEU A 492 5.26 -3.66 -24.73
C LEU A 492 5.49 -2.74 -23.52
N VAL A 493 6.72 -2.22 -23.37
CA VAL A 493 7.04 -1.31 -22.24
C VAL A 493 6.21 -0.03 -22.30
N ALA A 494 6.02 0.54 -23.50
CA ALA A 494 5.18 1.72 -23.70
C ALA A 494 3.73 1.47 -23.24
N LEU A 495 3.13 0.37 -23.68
CA LEU A 495 1.75 0.03 -23.33
C LEU A 495 1.60 -0.21 -21.82
N LEU A 496 2.56 -0.90 -21.20
CA LEU A 496 2.57 -1.12 -19.76
C LEU A 496 2.60 0.19 -18.97
N ILE A 497 3.51 1.10 -19.32
CA ILE A 497 3.62 2.42 -18.68
C ILE A 497 2.35 3.23 -18.93
N HIS A 498 1.91 3.31 -20.19
CA HIS A 498 0.75 4.10 -20.60
C HIS A 498 -0.53 3.70 -19.87
N PHE A 499 -0.86 2.40 -19.87
CA PHE A 499 -2.08 1.94 -19.20
C PHE A 499 -1.98 2.04 -17.67
N THR A 500 -0.77 1.90 -17.09
CA THR A 500 -0.56 2.14 -15.65
C THR A 500 -0.84 3.60 -15.29
N LEU A 501 -0.33 4.56 -16.07
CA LEU A 501 -0.62 5.98 -15.88
C LEU A 501 -2.12 6.27 -16.10
N SER A 502 -2.71 5.70 -17.14
CA SER A 502 -4.14 5.89 -17.45
C SER A 502 -5.06 5.44 -16.32
N LEU A 503 -4.80 4.26 -15.75
CA LEU A 503 -5.52 3.75 -14.57
C LEU A 503 -5.35 4.68 -13.36
N SER A 504 -4.12 5.13 -13.11
CA SER A 504 -3.80 6.03 -12.00
C SER A 504 -4.55 7.36 -12.14
N TYR A 505 -4.58 7.94 -13.33
CA TYR A 505 -5.31 9.17 -13.64
C TYR A 505 -6.82 8.98 -13.52
N ALA A 506 -7.34 7.83 -13.93
CA ALA A 506 -8.74 7.50 -13.77
C ALA A 506 -9.16 7.43 -12.30
N TRP A 507 -8.37 6.78 -11.46
CA TRP A 507 -8.61 6.72 -10.02
C TRP A 507 -8.46 8.08 -9.34
N LEU A 508 -7.57 8.94 -9.84
CA LEU A 508 -7.43 10.30 -9.35
C LEU A 508 -8.66 11.16 -9.70
N LEU A 509 -9.19 11.04 -10.92
CA LEU A 509 -10.35 11.83 -11.37
C LEU A 509 -11.68 11.31 -10.81
N ALA A 510 -11.84 9.99 -10.69
CA ALA A 510 -13.12 9.34 -10.34
C ALA A 510 -13.86 9.98 -9.15
N PRO A 511 -13.22 10.34 -8.02
CA PRO A 511 -13.89 10.98 -6.88
C PRO A 511 -14.54 12.33 -7.23
N PHE A 512 -13.99 13.06 -8.20
CA PHE A 512 -14.49 14.38 -8.61
C PHE A 512 -15.70 14.32 -9.55
N ILE A 513 -15.85 13.20 -10.26
CA ILE A 513 -16.91 12.98 -11.26
C ILE A 513 -18.00 12.00 -10.82
N GLU A 514 -17.76 11.25 -9.74
CA GLU A 514 -18.63 10.24 -9.10
C GLU A 514 -20.10 10.72 -8.97
N ASN A 515 -20.31 11.90 -8.41
CA ASN A 515 -21.64 12.46 -8.12
C ASN A 515 -22.08 13.56 -9.10
N ARG A 516 -21.50 13.59 -10.31
CA ARG A 516 -21.77 14.64 -11.31
C ARG A 516 -22.65 14.13 -12.45
N ARG A 517 -23.38 15.05 -13.11
CA ARG A 517 -24.15 14.76 -14.33
C ARG A 517 -23.19 14.48 -15.49
N LEU A 518 -23.60 13.71 -16.50
CA LEU A 518 -22.75 13.33 -17.65
C LEU A 518 -22.00 14.52 -18.26
N ALA A 519 -22.70 15.60 -18.63
CA ALA A 519 -22.06 16.78 -19.20
C ALA A 519 -21.00 17.40 -18.27
N ALA A 520 -21.28 17.46 -16.96
CA ALA A 520 -20.33 17.96 -15.97
C ALA A 520 -19.14 17.01 -15.77
N SER A 521 -19.37 15.69 -15.76
CA SER A 521 -18.30 14.67 -15.68
C SER A 521 -17.37 14.74 -16.89
N THR A 522 -17.94 14.88 -18.11
CA THR A 522 -17.17 15.04 -19.34
C THR A 522 -16.37 16.35 -19.35
N LEU A 523 -16.98 17.47 -18.94
CA LEU A 523 -16.29 18.76 -18.89
C LEU A 523 -15.18 18.78 -17.84
N LEU A 524 -15.46 18.30 -16.62
CA LEU A 524 -14.45 18.15 -15.56
C LEU A 524 -13.33 17.22 -16.00
N GLY A 525 -13.69 16.15 -16.72
CA GLY A 525 -12.72 15.26 -17.35
C GLY A 525 -11.82 15.98 -18.34
N ALA A 526 -12.38 16.77 -19.26
CA ALA A 526 -11.59 17.55 -20.23
C ALA A 526 -10.65 18.54 -19.52
N VAL A 527 -11.14 19.27 -18.51
CA VAL A 527 -10.32 20.19 -17.70
C VAL A 527 -9.19 19.44 -16.98
N PHE A 528 -9.50 18.27 -16.42
CA PHE A 528 -8.49 17.40 -15.81
C PHE A 528 -7.46 16.92 -16.84
N GLY A 529 -7.89 16.54 -18.05
CA GLY A 529 -7.02 16.20 -19.17
C GLY A 529 -6.07 17.34 -19.54
N LEU A 530 -6.57 18.57 -19.60
CA LEU A 530 -5.72 19.75 -19.81
C LEU A 530 -4.72 19.95 -18.66
N GLY A 531 -5.15 19.73 -17.41
CA GLY A 531 -4.25 19.73 -16.26
C GLY A 531 -3.15 18.67 -16.36
N LEU A 532 -3.51 17.45 -16.80
CA LEU A 532 -2.55 16.39 -17.06
C LEU A 532 -1.58 16.76 -18.18
N TYR A 533 -2.03 17.44 -19.24
CA TYR A 533 -1.13 17.94 -20.28
C TYR A 533 -0.10 18.91 -19.68
N LEU A 534 -0.53 19.88 -18.87
CA LEU A 534 0.38 20.83 -18.24
C LEU A 534 1.39 20.11 -17.32
N VAL A 535 0.93 19.15 -16.53
CA VAL A 535 1.81 18.35 -15.67
C VAL A 535 2.77 17.49 -16.50
N ASN A 536 2.29 16.76 -17.51
CA ASN A 536 3.10 15.86 -18.33
C ASN A 536 4.13 16.58 -19.19
N PHE A 537 3.77 17.73 -19.77
CA PHE A 537 4.59 18.40 -20.79
C PHE A 537 5.28 19.68 -20.30
N TYR A 538 5.01 20.15 -19.08
CA TYR A 538 5.75 21.27 -18.48
C TYR A 538 6.41 20.91 -17.14
N LEU A 539 5.73 20.14 -16.27
CA LEU A 539 6.34 19.70 -15.01
C LEU A 539 7.26 18.50 -15.23
N PHE A 540 6.76 17.43 -15.85
CA PHE A 540 7.53 16.21 -16.07
C PHE A 540 8.65 16.38 -17.12
N THR A 541 8.64 17.42 -17.94
CA THR A 541 9.79 17.74 -18.83
C THR A 541 11.08 18.06 -18.07
N HIS A 542 10.99 18.44 -16.79
CA HIS A 542 12.17 18.55 -15.93
C HIS A 542 12.82 17.19 -15.62
N LEU A 543 12.06 16.10 -15.71
CA LEU A 543 12.52 14.73 -15.50
C LEU A 543 12.73 13.99 -16.83
N PHE A 544 11.91 14.25 -17.82
CA PHE A 544 11.90 13.57 -19.12
C PHE A 544 11.90 14.62 -20.25
N PRO A 545 13.08 15.20 -20.57
CA PRO A 545 13.18 16.38 -21.45
C PRO A 545 12.63 16.16 -22.86
N TRP A 546 12.65 14.93 -23.37
CA TRP A 546 12.11 14.63 -24.71
C TRP A 546 10.62 14.89 -24.84
N PHE A 547 9.85 15.00 -23.76
CA PHE A 547 8.44 15.41 -23.85
C PHE A 547 8.28 16.83 -24.36
N GLU A 548 9.31 17.68 -24.33
CA GLU A 548 9.24 19.00 -24.97
C GLU A 548 8.90 18.91 -26.47
N MET A 549 9.36 17.85 -27.14
CA MET A 549 9.08 17.60 -28.56
C MET A 549 7.58 17.33 -28.84
N ALA A 550 6.82 16.94 -27.82
CA ALA A 550 5.40 16.66 -27.90
C ALA A 550 4.53 17.81 -27.34
N ARG A 551 5.07 19.02 -27.17
CA ARG A 551 4.29 20.23 -26.90
C ARG A 551 3.56 20.72 -28.16
N THR A 552 2.66 19.89 -28.68
CA THR A 552 1.93 20.15 -29.93
C THR A 552 0.45 20.37 -29.68
N GLY A 553 -0.23 21.01 -30.65
CA GLY A 553 -1.69 21.13 -30.63
C GLY A 553 -2.40 19.77 -30.63
N LEU A 554 -1.82 18.78 -31.32
CA LEU A 554 -2.32 17.40 -31.31
C LEU A 554 -2.29 16.81 -29.89
N THR A 555 -1.20 16.99 -29.15
CA THR A 555 -1.07 16.43 -27.81
C THR A 555 -1.98 17.13 -26.78
N ILE A 556 -2.21 18.44 -26.91
CA ILE A 556 -3.23 19.16 -26.13
C ILE A 556 -4.61 18.57 -26.43
N PHE A 557 -4.95 18.44 -27.71
CA PHE A 557 -6.22 17.89 -28.16
C PHE A 557 -6.41 16.45 -27.65
N ALA A 558 -5.39 15.61 -27.74
CA ALA A 558 -5.43 14.23 -27.28
C ALA A 558 -5.66 14.13 -25.76
N HIS A 559 -5.06 15.01 -24.96
CA HIS A 559 -5.30 15.06 -23.52
C HIS A 559 -6.71 15.56 -23.16
N LEU A 560 -7.23 16.55 -23.88
CA LEU A 560 -8.62 16.98 -23.72
C LEU A 560 -9.60 15.85 -24.03
N VAL A 561 -9.38 15.13 -25.15
CA VAL A 561 -10.19 13.97 -25.53
C VAL A 561 -10.05 12.84 -24.51
N PHE A 562 -8.84 12.51 -24.06
CA PHE A 562 -8.60 11.53 -23.00
C PHE A 562 -9.42 11.82 -21.76
N GLY A 563 -9.33 13.07 -21.26
CA GLY A 563 -10.06 13.49 -20.07
C GLY A 563 -11.57 13.45 -20.27
N ALA A 564 -12.08 13.94 -21.40
CA ALA A 564 -13.50 13.92 -21.74
C ALA A 564 -14.06 12.50 -21.84
N VAL A 565 -13.33 11.59 -22.51
CA VAL A 565 -13.69 10.17 -22.65
C VAL A 565 -13.66 9.47 -21.30
N LEU A 566 -12.64 9.72 -20.48
CA LEU A 566 -12.54 9.18 -19.12
C LEU A 566 -13.76 9.59 -18.28
N GLY A 567 -14.08 10.89 -18.22
CA GLY A 567 -15.21 11.40 -17.47
C GLY A 567 -16.57 10.93 -18.00
N GLY A 568 -16.72 10.90 -19.32
CA GLY A 568 -17.95 10.49 -20.00
C GLY A 568 -18.24 9.00 -19.88
N SER A 569 -17.27 8.15 -20.22
CA SER A 569 -17.41 6.69 -20.15
C SER A 569 -17.67 6.21 -18.72
N TYR A 570 -16.95 6.78 -17.75
CA TYR A 570 -17.21 6.54 -16.33
C TYR A 570 -18.68 6.79 -15.96
N ARG A 571 -19.21 7.96 -16.35
CA ARG A 571 -20.58 8.34 -15.96
C ARG A 571 -21.64 7.56 -16.73
N LEU A 572 -21.38 7.18 -17.99
CA LEU A 572 -22.27 6.32 -18.77
C LEU A 572 -22.41 4.94 -18.12
N MET A 573 -21.29 4.31 -17.75
CA MET A 573 -21.32 3.00 -17.09
C MET A 573 -22.03 3.09 -15.73
N ARG A 574 -21.80 4.17 -14.97
CA ARG A 574 -22.45 4.38 -13.68
C ARG A 574 -23.95 4.65 -13.77
N ARG A 575 -24.43 5.25 -14.87
CA ARG A 575 -25.88 5.41 -15.12
C ARG A 575 -26.58 4.09 -15.43
N GLY A 576 -25.86 3.09 -15.92
CA GLY A 576 -26.38 1.75 -16.19
C GLY A 576 -26.39 0.81 -14.98
N ALA A 577 -25.73 1.19 -13.88
CA ALA A 577 -25.74 0.41 -12.64
C ALA A 577 -27.03 0.71 -11.84
N PRO A 578 -27.76 -0.31 -11.33
CA PRO A 578 -28.95 -0.11 -10.52
C PRO A 578 -28.55 0.69 -9.27
N GLU A 579 -29.33 1.71 -8.96
CA GLU A 579 -29.17 2.44 -7.71
C GLU A 579 -29.27 1.43 -6.55
N SER A 580 -28.22 1.36 -5.73
CA SER A 580 -28.31 0.67 -4.44
C SER A 580 -29.45 1.32 -3.67
N SER A 581 -30.54 0.58 -3.49
CA SER A 581 -31.78 1.02 -2.85
C SER A 581 -31.56 1.41 -1.38
N GLU A 582 -31.07 2.62 -1.14
CA GLU A 582 -31.21 3.32 0.15
C GLU A 582 -32.50 4.16 0.20
N ALA A 583 -33.13 4.40 -0.96
CA ALA A 583 -34.38 5.16 -1.04
C ALA A 583 -35.64 4.36 -0.67
N GLY A 584 -35.58 3.02 -0.71
CA GLY A 584 -36.73 2.15 -0.39
C GLY A 584 -37.07 2.02 1.09
N HIS A 585 -36.17 2.43 1.99
CA HIS A 585 -36.39 2.34 3.45
C HIS A 585 -37.18 3.52 4.03
N ARG A 586 -37.20 4.69 3.37
CA ARG A 586 -38.00 5.84 3.84
C ARG A 586 -39.47 5.76 3.46
N GLY A 587 -39.80 5.15 2.30
CA GLY A 587 -41.21 5.01 1.87
C GLY A 587 -41.99 3.90 2.59
N ARG A 588 -41.31 2.97 3.29
CA ARG A 588 -41.98 1.87 4.01
C ARG A 588 -42.24 2.16 5.49
N GLN A 589 -41.59 3.16 6.08
CA GLN A 589 -41.89 3.57 7.46
C GLN A 589 -43.11 4.51 7.56
N GLU A 590 -43.50 5.20 6.50
CA GLU A 590 -44.68 6.09 6.54
C GLU A 590 -46.03 5.38 6.27
N ASN A 591 -46.03 4.16 5.70
CA ASN A 591 -47.26 3.41 5.43
C ASN A 591 -47.59 2.30 6.47
N GLY A 592 -46.84 2.23 7.57
CA GLY A 592 -46.98 1.18 8.60
C GLY A 592 -47.77 1.57 9.86
N SER A 593 -48.25 2.81 9.99
CA SER A 593 -48.89 3.32 11.21
C SER A 593 -50.43 3.28 11.21
N GLY A 594 -51.06 2.69 10.19
CA GLY A 594 -52.52 2.72 10.01
C GLY A 594 -53.20 1.36 10.02
N ASN A 595 -53.00 0.52 11.05
CA ASN A 595 -54.01 -0.47 11.47
C ASN A 595 -53.58 -1.19 12.77
N ARG A 596 -53.96 -0.65 13.93
CA ARG A 596 -54.16 -1.48 15.13
C ARG A 596 -55.65 -1.58 15.35
N GLN A 597 -56.17 -2.76 15.06
CA GLN A 597 -57.54 -3.17 15.27
C GLN A 597 -57.94 -3.01 16.74
N GLU A 598 -59.07 -2.33 16.93
CA GLU A 598 -60.02 -2.54 18.01
C GLU A 598 -60.48 -4.01 18.01
N GLY A 599 -60.61 -4.62 19.19
CA GLY A 599 -61.17 -5.97 19.27
C GLY A 599 -60.95 -6.68 20.59
N PHE A 600 -61.38 -6.10 21.71
CA PHE A 600 -61.53 -6.85 22.96
C PHE A 600 -62.76 -6.35 23.74
N ALA A 601 -63.92 -7.00 23.55
CA ALA A 601 -64.93 -7.17 24.59
C ALA A 601 -66.06 -8.14 24.17
N HIS A 602 -66.36 -9.05 25.08
CA HIS A 602 -67.60 -9.82 25.27
C HIS A 602 -68.00 -10.96 24.32
N ARG A 603 -67.91 -12.18 24.86
CA ARG A 603 -69.08 -13.08 24.96
C ARG A 603 -68.93 -14.09 26.12
N LYS A 604 -69.83 -13.99 27.10
CA LYS A 604 -70.19 -15.07 28.03
C LYS A 604 -71.35 -15.86 27.42
N SER A 605 -71.25 -17.18 27.40
CA SER A 605 -72.34 -18.15 27.70
C SER A 605 -71.85 -19.58 27.44
N GLY A 606 -71.78 -20.42 28.48
CA GLY A 606 -71.54 -21.88 28.39
C GLY A 606 -72.78 -22.64 27.89
N PRO A 607 -73.07 -23.88 28.34
CA PRO A 607 -72.27 -24.85 29.09
C PRO A 607 -72.26 -26.25 28.42
N GLY A 608 -71.58 -27.25 29.01
CA GLY A 608 -71.99 -28.65 28.82
C GLY A 608 -70.90 -29.72 28.84
N ARG A 609 -70.72 -30.29 30.04
CA ARG A 609 -70.24 -31.65 30.38
C ARG A 609 -68.79 -32.02 30.12
#